data_AF-A0A352PMI2-F1
#
_entry.id   AF-A0A352PMI2-F1
#
_cell.length_a   1.000
_cell.length_b   1.000
_cell.length_c   1.000
_cell.angle_alpha   90.00
_cell.angle_beta   90.00
_cell.angle_gamma   90.00
#
_symmetry.space_group_name_H-M   'P 1'
#
loop_
_entity.id
_entity.type
_entity.pdbx_description
1 polymer ?
#
loop_
_entity_poly.entity_id
_entity_poly.type
_entity_poly.pdbx_seq_one_letter_code
_entity_poly.pdbx_strand_id
1 'polypeptide(L)'
;MRKFFKDFKAFISKGNILDMAVGVIIGSAFSAIINSLVNDILMPVIALMVNVQSLKELSITLHAESAPGAGDALTWNYGNFIAAIINFLLIALVLFCIIKAVMAANGFTHPKHGECITKQEYKKFRKEGKSKEEIKAINAQRVEEKKKADEEAKRVAFENSTEGLLKKAVELLERIEEKDNKDKENKKASK
;
A
#
# COMPACT_ATOMS: atom_id res chain seq x y z
N MET A 1 5.63 25.63 36.45
CA MET A 1 5.73 24.19 36.14
C MET A 1 4.41 23.42 36.14
N ARG A 2 3.54 23.48 37.17
CA ARG A 2 2.29 22.68 37.21
C ARG A 2 1.34 22.90 36.02
N LYS A 3 1.27 24.12 35.49
CA LYS A 3 0.42 24.48 34.33
C LYS A 3 0.88 23.75 33.06
N PHE A 4 2.19 23.77 32.77
CA PHE A 4 2.78 23.05 31.65
C PHE A 4 2.50 21.55 31.70
N PHE A 5 2.65 20.88 32.85
CA PHE A 5 2.33 19.45 32.96
C PHE A 5 0.84 19.14 32.78
N LYS A 6 -0.06 20.04 33.20
CA LYS A 6 -1.50 19.89 32.94
C LYS A 6 -1.82 20.06 31.46
N ASP A 7 -1.25 21.08 30.83
CA ASP A 7 -1.46 21.38 29.40
C ASP A 7 -0.82 20.29 28.52
N PHE A 8 0.36 19.79 28.90
CA PHE A 8 1.04 18.67 28.26
C PHE A 8 0.24 17.38 28.40
N LYS A 9 -0.26 17.06 29.61
CA LYS A 9 -1.15 15.91 29.82
C LYS A 9 -2.42 16.03 28.98
N ALA A 10 -3.04 17.21 28.93
CA ALA A 10 -4.22 17.45 28.10
C ALA A 10 -3.92 17.30 26.60
N PHE A 11 -2.70 17.66 26.17
CA PHE A 11 -2.24 17.52 24.79
C PHE A 11 -1.98 16.06 24.38
N ILE A 12 -1.23 15.28 25.18
CA ILE A 12 -0.94 13.86 24.88
C ILE A 12 -2.17 12.97 25.04
N SER A 13 -3.13 13.35 25.88
CA SER A 13 -4.41 12.66 25.99
C SER A 13 -5.29 12.78 24.73
N LYS A 14 -4.88 13.60 23.74
CA LYS A 14 -5.54 13.61 22.44
C LYS A 14 -5.19 12.31 21.70
N GLY A 15 -6.15 11.38 21.64
CA GLY A 15 -5.98 10.06 21.01
C GLY A 15 -5.41 10.12 19.59
N ASN A 16 -5.86 11.07 18.76
CA ASN A 16 -5.36 11.26 17.39
C ASN A 16 -3.84 11.51 17.30
N ILE A 17 -3.25 12.16 18.31
CA ILE A 17 -1.80 12.43 18.34
C ILE A 17 -1.04 11.21 18.88
N LEU A 18 -1.60 10.58 19.90
CA LEU A 18 -0.99 9.40 20.52
C LEU A 18 -0.90 8.24 19.53
N ASP A 19 -1.98 7.95 18.80
CA ASP A 19 -2.03 6.84 17.84
C ASP A 19 -1.07 7.06 16.66
N MET A 20 -0.99 8.30 16.17
CA MET A 20 -0.02 8.70 15.15
C MET A 20 1.42 8.57 15.66
N ALA A 21 1.70 9.06 16.87
CA ALA A 21 3.04 9.01 17.46
C ALA A 21 3.51 7.57 17.72
N VAL A 22 2.64 6.73 18.26
CA VAL A 22 2.93 5.31 18.50
C VAL A 22 3.18 4.59 17.17
N GLY A 23 2.38 4.86 16.14
CA GLY A 23 2.58 4.31 14.80
C GLY A 23 3.96 4.65 14.20
N VAL A 24 4.40 5.91 14.33
CA VAL A 24 5.71 6.36 13.82
C VAL A 24 6.88 5.73 14.59
N ILE A 25 6.79 5.67 15.92
CA ILE A 25 7.86 5.11 16.77
C ILE A 25 8.00 3.61 16.54
N ILE A 26 6.88 2.87 16.51
CA ILE A 26 6.91 1.43 16.24
C ILE A 26 7.36 1.18 14.80
N GLY A 27 6.90 1.99 13.84
CA GLY A 27 7.30 1.87 12.44
C GLY A 27 8.80 2.09 12.23
N SER A 28 9.40 3.08 12.89
CA SER A 28 10.84 3.35 12.78
C SER A 28 11.68 2.26 13.45
N ALA A 29 11.28 1.80 14.64
CA ALA A 29 11.95 0.70 15.33
C ALA A 29 11.87 -0.61 14.54
N PHE A 30 10.70 -0.94 13.98
CA PHE A 30 10.51 -2.14 13.17
C PHE A 30 11.31 -2.09 11.87
N SER A 31 11.34 -0.94 11.19
CA SER A 31 12.18 -0.72 10.01
C SER A 31 13.67 -0.93 10.33
N ALA A 32 14.15 -0.44 11.48
CA ALA A 32 15.53 -0.67 11.92
C ALA A 32 15.85 -2.16 12.13
N ILE A 33 14.93 -2.95 12.70
CA ILE A 33 15.09 -4.40 12.87
C ILE A 33 15.21 -5.10 11.51
N ILE A 34 14.34 -4.75 10.55
CA ILE A 34 14.40 -5.33 9.20
C ILE A 34 15.71 -4.95 8.50
N ASN A 35 16.12 -3.69 8.61
CA ASN A 35 17.36 -3.22 8.01
C ASN A 35 18.58 -3.95 8.59
N SER A 36 18.63 -4.18 9.91
CA SER A 36 19.69 -4.98 10.52
C SER A 36 19.65 -6.44 10.04
N LEU A 37 18.48 -7.08 9.96
CA LEU A 37 18.36 -8.44 9.42
C LEU A 37 18.88 -8.52 7.98
N VAL A 38 18.56 -7.55 7.13
CA VAL A 38 19.03 -7.56 5.74
C VAL A 38 20.51 -7.24 5.64
N ASN A 39 20.96 -6.17 6.29
CA ASN A 39 22.34 -5.69 6.16
C ASN A 39 23.36 -6.56 6.89
N ASP A 40 23.00 -7.13 8.05
CA ASP A 40 23.95 -7.83 8.91
C ASP A 40 23.90 -9.35 8.74
N ILE A 41 22.77 -9.90 8.27
CA ILE A 41 22.60 -11.35 8.10
C ILE A 41 22.51 -11.73 6.63
N LEU A 42 21.61 -11.11 5.85
CA LEU A 42 21.41 -11.51 4.46
C LEU A 42 22.51 -11.01 3.52
N MET A 43 22.94 -9.76 3.66
CA MET A 43 23.97 -9.19 2.79
C MET A 43 25.29 -9.97 2.86
N PRO A 44 25.83 -10.37 4.02
CA PRO A 44 27.03 -11.20 4.06
C PRO A 44 26.84 -12.56 3.38
N VAL A 45 25.69 -13.21 3.57
CA VAL A 45 25.39 -14.50 2.92
C VAL A 45 25.30 -14.35 1.40
N ILE A 46 24.69 -13.26 0.92
CA ILE A 46 24.58 -12.96 -0.50
C ILE A 46 25.93 -12.53 -1.07
N ALA A 47 26.74 -11.77 -0.33
CA ALA A 47 28.06 -11.32 -0.73
C ALA A 47 29.08 -12.46 -0.81
N LEU A 48 28.86 -13.57 -0.10
CA LEU A 48 29.63 -14.80 -0.28
C LEU A 48 29.24 -15.53 -1.58
N MET A 49 27.99 -15.42 -2.02
CA MET A 49 27.49 -16.07 -3.24
C MET A 49 27.70 -15.23 -4.50
N VAL A 50 27.64 -13.91 -4.37
CA VAL A 50 27.78 -12.91 -5.44
C VAL A 50 28.93 -12.02 -5.06
N ASN A 51 29.92 -11.80 -5.94
CA ASN A 51 31.04 -10.90 -5.67
C ASN A 51 30.57 -9.42 -5.68
N VAL A 52 29.92 -9.00 -4.59
CA VAL A 52 29.29 -7.67 -4.43
C VAL A 52 30.35 -6.55 -4.44
N GLN A 53 31.61 -6.86 -4.12
CA GLN A 53 32.71 -5.89 -4.12
C GLN A 53 32.89 -5.24 -5.50
N SER A 54 32.76 -6.02 -6.57
CA SER A 54 32.87 -5.52 -7.95
C SER A 54 31.75 -4.55 -8.34
N LEU A 55 30.57 -4.65 -7.73
CA LEU A 55 29.44 -3.74 -8.01
C LEU A 55 29.64 -2.39 -7.36
N LYS A 56 30.29 -2.33 -6.19
CA LYS A 56 30.49 -1.08 -5.45
C LYS A 56 31.65 -0.26 -6.01
N GLU A 57 32.64 -0.93 -6.60
CA GLU A 57 33.80 -0.33 -7.26
C GLU A 57 33.49 0.20 -8.67
N LEU A 58 32.26 -0.03 -9.17
CA LEU A 58 31.80 0.48 -10.45
C LEU A 58 31.54 1.99 -10.37
N SER A 59 32.56 2.76 -10.71
CA SER A 59 32.52 4.21 -10.79
C SER A 59 33.16 4.71 -12.09
N ILE A 60 32.55 5.72 -12.70
CA ILE A 60 33.15 6.44 -13.84
C ILE A 60 33.69 7.75 -13.29
N THR A 61 35.00 7.94 -13.35
CA THR A 61 35.65 9.20 -12.98
C THR A 61 35.46 10.20 -14.13
N LEU A 62 34.67 11.26 -13.90
CA LEU A 62 34.33 12.28 -14.91
C LEU A 62 35.42 13.36 -15.04
N HIS A 63 36.24 13.54 -14.01
CA HIS A 63 37.42 14.40 -14.01
C HIS A 63 38.51 13.75 -13.16
N ALA A 64 39.64 13.40 -13.79
CA ALA A 64 40.85 13.05 -13.06
C ALA A 64 41.53 14.34 -12.59
N GLU A 65 41.87 14.44 -11.31
CA GLU A 65 42.65 15.56 -10.78
C GLU A 65 43.86 15.84 -11.66
N SER A 66 43.90 17.03 -12.25
CA SER A 66 45.09 17.60 -12.88
C SER A 66 45.76 18.54 -11.87
N ALA A 67 46.25 18.02 -10.74
CA ALA A 67 47.27 18.59 -9.83
C ALA A 67 47.04 18.19 -8.36
N PRO A 68 48.12 18.06 -7.55
CA PRO A 68 48.00 17.79 -6.12
C PRO A 68 47.51 19.05 -5.39
N GLY A 69 46.29 19.00 -4.85
CA GLY A 69 45.73 20.05 -3.97
C GLY A 69 44.42 20.69 -4.42
N ALA A 70 43.73 20.15 -5.43
CA ALA A 70 42.54 20.77 -6.03
C ALA A 70 41.29 19.87 -5.95
N GLY A 71 40.78 19.65 -4.73
CA GLY A 71 39.39 19.22 -4.47
C GLY A 71 39.03 17.80 -4.92
N ASP A 72 38.16 17.14 -4.14
CA ASP A 72 37.75 15.76 -4.36
C ASP A 72 37.36 15.47 -5.83
N ALA A 73 37.96 14.43 -6.41
CA ALA A 73 37.68 14.00 -7.78
C ALA A 73 36.18 13.74 -8.00
N LEU A 74 35.61 14.36 -9.03
CA LEU A 74 34.20 14.19 -9.38
C LEU A 74 33.98 12.79 -9.99
N THR A 75 33.54 11.85 -9.16
CA THR A 75 33.28 10.46 -9.54
C THR A 75 31.78 10.18 -9.60
N TRP A 76 31.33 9.58 -10.71
CA TRP A 76 29.96 9.10 -10.86
C TRP A 76 29.88 7.65 -10.36
N ASN A 77 29.41 7.48 -9.13
CA ASN A 77 29.37 6.19 -8.44
C ASN A 77 28.03 5.45 -8.67
N TYR A 78 27.76 5.01 -9.89
CA TYR A 78 26.53 4.27 -10.23
C TYR A 78 26.47 2.88 -9.58
N GLY A 79 27.64 2.32 -9.21
CA GLY A 79 27.73 1.09 -8.42
C GLY A 79 26.97 1.15 -7.09
N ASN A 80 27.08 2.27 -6.37
CA ASN A 80 26.35 2.48 -5.11
C ASN A 80 24.82 2.53 -5.33
N PHE A 81 24.37 3.08 -6.46
CA PHE A 81 22.95 3.13 -6.78
C PHE A 81 22.38 1.73 -7.05
N ILE A 82 23.11 0.90 -7.82
CA ILE A 82 22.72 -0.48 -8.08
C ILE A 82 22.69 -1.28 -6.78
N ALA A 83 23.70 -1.10 -5.91
CA ALA A 83 23.72 -1.72 -4.59
C ALA A 83 22.51 -1.31 -3.73
N ALA A 84 22.11 -0.03 -3.76
CA ALA A 84 20.93 0.45 -3.05
C ALA A 84 19.63 -0.16 -3.57
N ILE A 85 19.48 -0.35 -4.89
CA ILE A 85 18.33 -1.04 -5.49
C ILE A 85 18.27 -2.50 -5.01
N ILE A 86 19.39 -3.21 -5.03
CA ILE A 86 19.46 -4.59 -4.56
C ILE A 86 19.05 -4.67 -3.08
N ASN A 87 19.56 -3.77 -2.24
CA ASN A 87 19.20 -3.73 -0.83
C ASN A 87 17.70 -3.46 -0.62
N PHE A 88 17.13 -2.51 -1.38
CA PHE A 88 15.69 -2.23 -1.33
C PHE A 88 14.84 -3.45 -1.68
N LEU A 89 15.21 -4.20 -2.73
CA LEU A 89 14.51 -5.43 -3.12
C LEU A 89 14.60 -6.51 -2.05
N LEU A 90 15.74 -6.63 -1.36
CA LEU A 90 15.90 -7.57 -0.24
C LEU A 90 15.03 -7.18 0.96
N ILE A 91 15.03 -5.91 1.37
CA ILE A 91 14.17 -5.41 2.44
C ILE A 91 12.70 -5.66 2.10
N ALA A 92 12.28 -5.37 0.87
CA ALA A 92 10.91 -5.62 0.41
C ALA A 92 10.55 -7.11 0.47
N LEU A 93 11.45 -8.01 0.04
CA LEU A 93 11.26 -9.45 0.09
C LEU A 93 11.12 -9.97 1.52
N VAL A 94 11.99 -9.52 2.43
CA VAL A 94 11.96 -9.90 3.85
C VAL A 94 10.68 -9.40 4.51
N LEU A 95 10.32 -8.13 4.30
CA LEU A 95 9.10 -7.56 4.83
C LEU A 95 7.87 -8.35 4.36
N PHE A 96 7.81 -8.69 3.06
CA PHE A 96 6.74 -9.53 2.51
C PHE A 96 6.67 -10.90 3.18
N CYS A 97 7.82 -11.57 3.35
CA CYS A 97 7.89 -12.86 4.02
C CYS A 97 7.39 -12.79 5.48
N ILE A 98 7.80 -11.77 6.24
CA ILE A 98 7.37 -11.57 7.64
C ILE A 98 5.87 -11.31 7.70
N ILE A 99 5.35 -10.38 6.88
CA ILE A 99 3.91 -10.08 6.84
C ILE A 99 3.12 -11.35 6.50
N LYS A 100 3.55 -12.09 5.47
CA LYS A 100 2.90 -13.35 5.07
C LYS A 100 2.95 -14.39 6.19
N ALA A 101 4.08 -14.53 6.88
CA ALA A 101 4.23 -15.45 8.00
C ALA A 101 3.30 -15.09 9.16
N VAL A 102 3.20 -13.80 9.50
CA VAL A 102 2.28 -13.29 10.52
C VAL A 102 0.83 -13.52 10.10
N MET A 103 0.48 -13.24 8.83
CA MET A 103 -0.87 -13.51 8.30
C MET A 103 -1.21 -15.01 8.33
N ALA A 104 -0.26 -15.87 7.99
CA ALA A 104 -0.43 -17.31 8.05
C ALA A 104 -0.58 -17.83 9.48
N ALA A 105 0.28 -17.36 10.41
CA ALA A 105 0.26 -17.76 11.82
C ALA A 105 -1.00 -17.28 12.55
N ASN A 106 -1.50 -16.08 12.24
CA ASN A 106 -2.73 -15.55 12.81
C ASN A 106 -4.00 -16.13 12.18
N GLY A 107 -3.88 -17.06 11.23
CA GLY A 107 -5.02 -17.60 10.49
C GLY A 107 -5.79 -16.54 9.70
N PHE A 108 -5.16 -15.38 9.44
CA PHE A 108 -5.69 -14.29 8.62
C PHE A 108 -5.46 -14.58 7.13
N THR A 109 -5.44 -15.86 6.75
CA THR A 109 -5.82 -16.28 5.41
C THR A 109 -7.27 -15.87 5.23
N HIS A 110 -7.52 -14.83 4.44
CA HIS A 110 -8.85 -14.35 4.02
C HIS A 110 -10.02 -15.18 4.56
N PRO A 111 -10.90 -14.66 5.43
CA PRO A 111 -12.28 -15.06 5.27
C PRO A 111 -12.66 -14.64 3.85
N LYS A 112 -12.66 -15.57 2.88
CA LYS A 112 -13.26 -15.38 1.55
C LYS A 112 -14.79 -15.30 1.61
N HIS A 113 -15.35 -14.93 2.76
CA HIS A 113 -16.74 -14.55 2.93
C HIS A 113 -16.82 -13.54 4.07
N GLY A 114 -17.56 -12.46 3.85
CA GLY A 114 -17.57 -11.25 4.67
C GLY A 114 -17.57 -11.50 6.18
N GLU A 115 -16.86 -10.62 6.88
CA GLU A 115 -16.72 -10.54 8.34
C GLU A 115 -17.82 -11.28 9.11
N CYS A 116 -17.55 -12.54 9.42
CA CYS A 116 -18.32 -13.29 10.39
C CYS A 116 -18.18 -12.57 11.73
N ILE A 117 -19.30 -12.34 12.42
CA ILE A 117 -19.38 -11.72 13.74
C ILE A 117 -18.20 -12.14 14.64
N THR A 118 -17.58 -11.16 15.31
CA THR A 118 -16.50 -11.42 16.27
C THR A 118 -16.96 -12.41 17.35
N LYS A 119 -16.06 -13.27 17.85
CA LYS A 119 -16.41 -14.28 18.90
C LYS A 119 -17.08 -13.65 20.15
N GLN A 120 -16.85 -12.36 20.38
CA GLN A 120 -17.43 -11.57 21.47
C GLN A 120 -18.91 -11.24 21.24
N GLU A 121 -19.27 -10.75 20.06
CA GLU A 121 -20.66 -10.44 19.69
C GLU A 121 -21.53 -11.70 19.60
N TYR A 122 -20.98 -12.83 19.14
CA TYR A 122 -21.71 -14.12 19.11
C TYR A 122 -22.19 -14.55 20.50
N LYS A 123 -21.35 -14.34 21.53
CA LYS A 123 -21.71 -14.61 22.94
C LYS A 123 -22.76 -13.64 23.47
N LYS A 124 -22.82 -12.41 22.96
CA LYS A 124 -23.82 -11.40 23.32
C LYS A 124 -25.20 -11.75 22.74
N PHE A 125 -25.26 -12.13 21.46
CA PHE A 125 -26.50 -12.55 20.81
C PHE A 125 -27.11 -13.82 21.42
N ARG A 126 -26.26 -14.75 21.89
CA ARG A 126 -26.73 -15.96 22.58
C ARG A 126 -27.26 -15.68 24.00
N LYS A 127 -26.77 -14.62 24.67
CA LYS A 127 -27.32 -14.14 25.96
C LYS A 127 -28.63 -13.37 25.79
N GLU A 128 -28.83 -12.72 24.64
CA GLU A 128 -30.08 -12.05 24.25
C GLU A 128 -31.18 -13.01 23.78
N GLY A 129 -30.95 -14.34 23.79
CA GLY A 129 -31.97 -15.35 23.47
C GLY A 129 -32.29 -15.53 21.98
N LYS A 130 -31.53 -14.90 21.08
CA LYS A 130 -31.77 -15.01 19.63
C LYS A 130 -31.42 -16.40 19.10
N SER A 131 -32.28 -16.94 18.23
CA SER A 131 -32.09 -18.25 17.61
C SER A 131 -30.88 -18.23 16.67
N LYS A 132 -30.24 -19.40 16.51
CA LYS A 132 -29.08 -19.59 15.61
C LYS A 132 -29.41 -19.18 14.16
N GLU A 133 -30.67 -19.27 13.76
CA GLU A 133 -31.14 -18.92 12.42
C GLU A 133 -31.22 -17.40 12.21
N GLU A 134 -31.65 -16.63 13.21
CA GLU A 134 -31.70 -15.16 13.14
C GLU A 134 -30.28 -14.57 13.07
N ILE A 135 -29.35 -15.12 13.84
CA ILE A 135 -27.93 -14.73 13.79
C ILE A 135 -27.34 -15.03 12.41
N LYS A 136 -27.74 -16.14 11.80
CA LYS A 136 -27.29 -16.53 10.45
C LYS A 136 -27.90 -15.63 9.37
N ALA A 137 -29.17 -15.24 9.50
CA ALA A 137 -29.85 -14.33 8.59
C ALA A 137 -29.26 -12.92 8.64
N ILE A 138 -29.02 -12.37 9.83
CA ILE A 138 -28.37 -11.06 10.03
C ILE A 138 -26.97 -11.05 9.40
N ASN A 139 -26.23 -12.15 9.52
CA ASN A 139 -24.91 -12.27 8.91
C ASN A 139 -24.97 -12.38 7.38
N ALA A 140 -25.92 -13.16 6.85
CA ALA A 140 -26.12 -13.24 5.41
C ALA A 140 -26.46 -11.87 4.81
N GLN A 141 -27.34 -11.11 5.47
CA GLN A 141 -27.73 -9.76 5.06
C GLN A 141 -26.52 -8.80 5.07
N ARG A 142 -25.72 -8.79 6.14
CA ARG A 142 -24.52 -7.94 6.23
C ARG A 142 -23.45 -8.30 5.21
N VAL A 143 -23.30 -9.59 4.89
CA VAL A 143 -22.37 -10.05 3.84
C VAL A 143 -22.85 -9.59 2.47
N GLU A 144 -24.14 -9.60 2.22
CA GLU A 144 -24.73 -9.19 0.95
C GLU A 144 -24.69 -7.66 0.77
N GLU A 145 -24.95 -6.89 1.83
CA GLU A 145 -24.78 -5.44 1.85
C GLU A 145 -23.31 -5.03 1.63
N LYS A 146 -22.36 -5.69 2.30
CA LYS A 146 -20.93 -5.41 2.08
C LYS A 146 -20.45 -5.79 0.69
N LYS A 147 -20.95 -6.90 0.11
CA LYS A 147 -20.64 -7.25 -1.28
C LYS A 147 -21.11 -6.16 -2.26
N LYS A 148 -22.31 -5.63 -2.04
CA LYS A 148 -22.85 -4.52 -2.84
C LYS A 148 -22.03 -3.24 -2.65
N ALA A 149 -21.67 -2.90 -1.41
CA ALA A 149 -20.83 -1.74 -1.10
C ALA A 149 -19.40 -1.84 -1.69
N ASP A 150 -18.78 -3.02 -1.64
CA ASP A 150 -17.45 -3.27 -2.23
C ASP A 150 -17.50 -3.25 -3.76
N GLU A 151 -18.60 -3.73 -4.37
CA GLU A 151 -18.81 -3.65 -5.81
C GLU A 151 -19.06 -2.20 -6.27
N GLU A 152 -19.85 -1.44 -5.51
CA GLU A 152 -20.10 -0.02 -5.73
C GLU A 152 -18.81 0.80 -5.58
N ALA A 153 -18.03 0.56 -4.53
CA ALA A 153 -16.73 1.21 -4.33
C ALA A 153 -15.74 0.91 -5.48
N LYS A 154 -15.74 -0.33 -6.00
CA LYS A 154 -14.92 -0.69 -7.18
C LYS A 154 -15.42 -0.02 -8.46
N ARG A 155 -16.74 0.09 -8.66
CA ARG A 155 -17.33 0.79 -9.82
C ARG A 155 -17.01 2.28 -9.78
N VAL A 156 -17.17 2.94 -8.64
CA VAL A 156 -16.85 4.36 -8.44
C VAL A 156 -15.35 4.62 -8.59
N ALA A 157 -14.49 3.74 -8.07
CA ALA A 157 -13.05 3.84 -8.26
C ALA A 157 -12.63 3.62 -9.74
N PHE A 158 -13.30 2.71 -10.45
CA PHE A 158 -13.07 2.48 -11.88
C PHE A 158 -13.56 3.64 -12.74
N GLU A 159 -14.73 4.19 -12.42
CA GLU A 159 -15.35 5.32 -13.13
C GLU A 159 -14.53 6.60 -13.04
N ASN A 160 -13.89 6.83 -11.88
CA ASN A 160 -12.97 7.95 -11.67
C ASN A 160 -11.51 7.61 -12.03
N SER A 161 -11.23 6.39 -12.46
CA SER A 161 -9.92 5.99 -12.98
C SER A 161 -9.75 6.49 -14.42
N THR A 162 -8.50 6.71 -14.82
CA THR A 162 -8.13 7.17 -16.17
C THR A 162 -8.72 6.28 -17.25
N GLU A 163 -8.74 4.97 -17.06
CA GLU A 163 -9.35 4.02 -18.01
C GLU A 163 -10.87 4.13 -18.09
N GLY A 164 -11.55 4.41 -16.97
CA GLY A 164 -13.00 4.59 -16.93
C GLY A 164 -13.44 5.90 -17.58
N LEU A 165 -12.68 6.97 -17.35
CA LEU A 165 -12.88 8.25 -18.02
C LEU A 165 -12.67 8.15 -19.53
N LEU A 166 -11.65 7.40 -19.98
CA LEU A 166 -11.41 7.15 -21.40
C LEU A 166 -12.56 6.37 -22.05
N LYS A 167 -13.10 5.33 -21.40
CA LYS A 167 -14.26 4.61 -21.91
C LYS A 167 -15.51 5.49 -22.05
N LYS A 168 -15.78 6.33 -21.04
CA LYS A 168 -16.89 7.28 -21.11
C LYS A 168 -16.71 8.32 -22.22
N ALA A 169 -15.49 8.81 -22.42
CA ALA A 169 -15.19 9.74 -23.49
C ALA A 169 -15.44 9.10 -24.88
N VAL A 170 -15.03 7.85 -25.08
CA VAL A 170 -15.29 7.10 -26.31
C VAL A 170 -16.79 6.86 -26.51
N GLU A 171 -17.52 6.43 -25.47
CA GLU A 171 -18.97 6.20 -25.54
C GLU A 171 -19.74 7.49 -25.87
N LEU A 172 -19.33 8.63 -25.31
CA LEU A 172 -19.94 9.92 -25.64
C LEU A 172 -19.65 10.34 -27.08
N LEU A 173 -18.46 10.08 -27.61
CA LEU A 173 -18.13 10.38 -29.00
C LEU A 173 -18.96 9.52 -29.98
N GLU A 174 -19.12 8.22 -29.72
CA GLU A 174 -19.98 7.35 -30.52
C GLU A 174 -21.44 7.86 -30.54
N ARG A 175 -21.98 8.29 -29.39
CA ARG A 175 -23.33 8.86 -29.30
C ARG A 175 -23.49 10.17 -30.07
N ILE A 176 -22.44 10.99 -30.17
CA ILE A 176 -22.45 12.22 -30.96
C ILE A 176 -22.45 11.88 -32.45
N GLU A 177 -21.63 10.91 -32.87
CA GLU A 177 -21.55 10.45 -34.26
C GLU A 177 -22.88 9.85 -34.74
N GLU A 178 -23.57 9.05 -33.91
CA GLU A 178 -24.91 8.53 -34.22
C GLU A 178 -25.97 9.63 -34.38
N LYS A 179 -25.92 10.68 -33.54
CA LYS A 179 -26.82 11.82 -33.65
C LYS A 179 -26.57 12.62 -34.92
N ASP A 180 -25.31 12.93 -35.22
CA ASP A 180 -24.92 13.63 -36.44
C ASP A 180 -25.34 12.86 -37.70
N ASN A 181 -25.30 11.52 -37.67
CA ASN A 181 -25.72 10.70 -38.79
C ASN A 181 -27.26 10.71 -38.97
N LYS A 182 -28.02 10.62 -37.86
CA LYS A 182 -29.48 10.75 -37.88
C LYS A 182 -29.95 12.12 -38.35
N ASP A 183 -29.27 13.19 -37.95
CA ASP A 183 -29.61 14.56 -38.36
C ASP A 183 -29.34 14.79 -39.86
N LYS A 184 -28.30 14.12 -40.41
CA LYS A 184 -28.03 14.12 -41.85
C LYS A 184 -29.07 13.32 -42.65
N GLU A 185 -29.53 12.18 -42.15
CA GLU A 185 -30.63 11.42 -42.77
C GLU A 185 -31.93 12.22 -42.77
N ASN A 186 -32.28 12.87 -41.65
CA ASN A 186 -33.52 13.63 -41.53
C ASN A 186 -33.53 14.88 -42.44
N LYS A 187 -32.37 15.52 -42.64
CA LYS A 187 -32.22 16.62 -43.63
C LYS A 187 -32.31 16.17 -45.09
N LYS A 188 -31.97 14.92 -45.42
CA LYS A 188 -32.14 14.36 -46.78
C LYS A 188 -33.58 13.97 -47.07
N ALA A 189 -34.35 13.55 -46.07
CA ALA A 189 -35.76 13.21 -46.22
C ALA A 189 -36.70 14.44 -46.37
N SER A 190 -36.20 15.64 -46.07
CA SER A 190 -36.96 16.90 -46.13
C SER A 190 -36.65 17.77 -47.36
N LYS A 191 -35.86 17.28 -48.33
CA LYS A 191 -35.58 17.92 -49.63
C LYS A 191 -36.14 17.07 -50.75
#